data_AF-A0A2V7VFD5-F1
#
_entry.id   AF-A0A2V7VFD5-F1
#
_cell.length_a   1.000
_cell.length_b   1.000
_cell.length_c   1.000
_cell.angle_alpha   90.00
_cell.angle_beta   90.00
_cell.angle_gamma   90.00
#
_symmetry.space_group_name_H-M   'P 1'
#
loop_
_entity.id
_entity.type
_entity.pdbx_description
1 polymer ?
#
loop_
_entity_poly.entity_id
_entity_poly.type
_entity_poly.pdbx_seq_one_letter_code
_entity_poly.pdbx_strand_id
1 'polypeptide(L)'
;MEPRRRDVWTAYLAIEVENTWSNFVRALYVSMADGVRLEDGGFTTLTPRRTMNDAIGFAVQRWRAKAAPKADGSWHRREEPAWHDTSTMLTLCRDLHATNLADVEAAFSSGTLVFTDLVVFRNYFAHRNQGTKQAARDLAPRYGIAATLTPAEILLSRALGRPEPVLIEWIDDLIFTAEYLCH
;
A
#
# COMPACT_ATOMS: atom_id res chain seq x y z
N MET A 1 -15.03 9.61 24.35
CA MET A 1 -15.17 10.22 23.00
C MET A 1 -16.49 9.72 22.43
N GLU A 2 -17.32 10.60 21.89
CA GLU A 2 -18.64 10.28 21.32
C GLU A 2 -18.53 9.26 20.16
N PRO A 3 -19.43 8.28 20.02
CA PRO A 3 -19.35 7.22 18.99
C PRO A 3 -19.18 7.76 17.57
N ARG A 4 -19.90 8.83 17.22
CA ARG A 4 -19.80 9.50 15.92
C ARG A 4 -18.40 10.07 15.67
N ARG A 5 -17.80 10.67 16.70
CA ARG A 5 -16.46 11.27 16.59
C ARG A 5 -15.39 10.19 16.43
N ARG A 6 -15.56 9.04 17.09
CA ARG A 6 -14.68 7.87 16.89
C ARG A 6 -14.73 7.38 15.45
N ASP A 7 -15.92 7.16 14.89
CA ASP A 7 -16.07 6.69 13.50
C ASP A 7 -15.42 7.65 12.48
N VAL A 8 -15.58 8.97 12.67
CA VAL A 8 -14.97 9.98 11.80
C VAL A 8 -13.43 9.92 11.86
N TRP A 9 -12.85 9.81 13.05
CA TRP A 9 -11.40 9.71 13.20
C TRP A 9 -10.85 8.40 12.65
N THR A 10 -11.51 7.28 12.90
CA THR A 10 -11.10 5.99 12.35
C THR A 10 -11.17 6.00 10.82
N ALA A 11 -12.21 6.61 10.26
CA ALA A 11 -12.34 6.78 8.81
C ALA A 11 -11.20 7.62 8.23
N TYR A 12 -10.90 8.77 8.85
CA TYR A 12 -9.79 9.63 8.46
C TYR A 12 -8.46 8.87 8.49
N LEU A 13 -8.14 8.22 9.61
CA LEU A 13 -6.89 7.49 9.77
C LEU A 13 -6.75 6.35 8.76
N ALA A 14 -7.78 5.52 8.56
CA ALA A 14 -7.71 4.42 7.61
C ALA A 14 -7.50 4.89 6.16
N ILE A 15 -8.15 6.00 5.77
CA ILE A 15 -7.99 6.58 4.44
C ILE A 15 -6.60 7.19 4.28
N GLU A 16 -6.14 7.99 5.25
CA GLU A 16 -4.85 8.67 5.16
C GLU A 16 -3.67 7.71 5.23
N VAL A 17 -3.75 6.67 6.06
CA VAL A 17 -2.69 5.65 6.16
C VAL A 17 -2.57 4.88 4.83
N GLU A 18 -3.68 4.45 4.23
CA GLU A 18 -3.64 3.76 2.93
C GLU A 18 -3.14 4.67 1.80
N ASN A 19 -3.62 5.92 1.74
CA ASN A 19 -3.17 6.88 0.74
C ASN A 19 -1.67 7.18 0.90
N THR A 20 -1.20 7.34 2.13
CA THR A 20 0.21 7.60 2.46
C THR A 20 1.08 6.43 2.04
N TRP A 21 0.67 5.20 2.39
CA TRP A 21 1.36 3.99 1.98
C TRP A 21 1.43 3.83 0.46
N SER A 22 0.30 3.99 -0.23
CA SER A 22 0.23 3.96 -1.70
C SER A 22 1.18 5.00 -2.34
N ASN A 23 1.24 6.22 -1.80
CA ASN A 23 2.15 7.25 -2.30
C ASN A 23 3.63 6.93 -1.98
N PHE A 24 3.91 6.33 -0.81
CA PHE A 24 5.24 5.86 -0.44
C PHE A 24 5.74 4.80 -1.42
N VAL A 25 4.96 3.74 -1.68
CA VAL A 25 5.35 2.66 -2.61
C VAL A 25 5.55 3.20 -4.03
N ARG A 26 4.67 4.10 -4.48
CA ARG A 26 4.84 4.80 -5.76
C ARG A 26 6.15 5.60 -5.82
N ALA A 27 6.47 6.35 -4.78
CA ALA A 27 7.68 7.15 -4.71
C ALA A 27 8.93 6.25 -4.67
N LEU A 28 8.90 5.19 -3.87
CA LEU A 28 9.96 4.19 -3.78
C LEU A 28 10.24 3.57 -5.16
N TYR A 29 9.19 3.16 -5.89
CA TYR A 29 9.33 2.64 -7.25
C TYR A 29 10.03 3.65 -8.18
N VAL A 30 9.59 4.91 -8.17
CA VAL A 30 10.19 5.96 -9.00
C VAL A 30 11.66 6.17 -8.64
N SER A 31 11.99 6.25 -7.35
CA SER A 31 13.37 6.39 -6.89
C SER A 31 14.25 5.21 -7.32
N MET A 32 13.72 3.98 -7.25
CA MET A 32 14.44 2.80 -7.74
C MET A 32 14.61 2.82 -9.25
N ALA A 33 13.61 3.28 -9.99
CA ALA A 33 13.68 3.40 -11.45
C ALA A 33 14.69 4.48 -11.89
N ASP A 34 14.92 5.50 -11.08
CA ASP A 34 15.92 6.56 -11.32
C ASP A 34 17.36 6.08 -11.07
N GLY A 35 17.55 4.90 -10.48
CA GLY A 35 18.87 4.37 -10.16
C GLY A 35 19.52 5.12 -9.01
N VAL A 36 18.76 5.48 -7.98
CA VAL A 36 19.30 6.08 -6.75
C VAL A 36 20.36 5.17 -6.14
N ARG A 37 21.40 5.81 -5.58
CA ARG A 37 22.51 5.14 -4.89
C ARG A 37 22.11 4.68 -3.49
N LEU A 38 22.40 3.43 -3.18
CA LEU A 38 22.18 2.80 -1.88
C LEU A 38 23.32 3.12 -0.90
N GLU A 39 23.10 2.89 0.39
CA GLU A 39 24.10 3.16 1.45
C GLU A 39 25.39 2.33 1.26
N ASP A 40 25.26 1.09 0.76
CA ASP A 40 26.38 0.20 0.44
C ASP A 40 27.20 0.65 -0.79
N GLY A 41 26.77 1.73 -1.44
CA GLY A 41 27.40 2.31 -2.61
C GLY A 41 26.90 1.74 -3.94
N GLY A 42 26.00 0.75 -3.93
CA GLY A 42 25.31 0.22 -5.09
C GLY A 42 24.25 1.15 -5.65
N PHE A 43 23.58 0.75 -6.72
CA PHE A 43 22.47 1.49 -7.33
C PHE A 43 21.25 0.60 -7.39
N THR A 44 20.07 1.17 -7.15
CA THR A 44 18.78 0.48 -7.18
C THR A 44 18.45 -0.17 -8.54
N THR A 45 18.95 0.36 -9.65
CA THR A 45 18.94 -0.31 -10.97
C THR A 45 20.20 0.07 -11.77
N LEU A 46 20.64 -0.84 -12.64
CA LEU A 46 21.75 -0.60 -13.58
C LEU A 46 21.29 0.08 -14.88
N THR A 47 19.99 0.13 -15.14
CA THR A 47 19.38 0.73 -16.33
C THR A 47 18.36 1.80 -15.93
N PRO A 48 18.80 2.94 -15.40
CA PRO A 48 17.91 3.97 -14.91
C PRO A 48 17.03 4.54 -16.03
N ARG A 49 15.81 4.88 -15.67
CA ARG A 49 14.87 5.59 -16.55
C ARG A 49 15.25 7.07 -16.58
N ARG A 50 15.05 7.72 -17.73
CA ARG A 50 15.52 9.10 -17.94
C ARG A 50 14.72 10.14 -17.15
N THR A 51 13.46 9.84 -16.86
CA THR A 51 12.55 10.72 -16.12
C THR A 51 11.58 9.93 -15.24
N MET A 52 11.04 10.57 -14.21
CA MET A 52 9.92 10.03 -13.44
C MET A 52 8.73 9.64 -14.33
N ASN A 53 8.45 10.42 -15.38
CA ASN A 53 7.35 10.13 -16.28
C ASN A 53 7.58 8.85 -17.09
N ASP A 54 8.83 8.55 -17.46
CA ASP A 54 9.19 7.30 -18.14
C ASP A 54 9.06 6.10 -17.19
N ALA A 55 9.46 6.25 -15.93
CA ALA A 55 9.28 5.22 -14.91
C ALA A 55 7.79 4.90 -14.70
N ILE A 56 6.96 5.93 -14.48
CA ILE A 56 5.51 5.76 -14.35
C ILE A 56 4.90 5.17 -15.63
N GLY A 57 5.34 5.62 -16.81
CA GLY A 57 4.87 5.08 -18.07
C GLY A 57 5.15 3.60 -18.25
N PHE A 58 6.34 3.15 -17.85
CA PHE A 58 6.68 1.73 -17.84
C PHE A 58 5.74 0.93 -16.93
N ALA A 59 5.51 1.41 -15.71
CA ALA A 59 4.58 0.77 -14.77
C ALA A 59 3.14 0.73 -15.32
N VAL A 60 2.67 1.84 -15.89
CA VAL A 60 1.34 1.92 -16.51
C VAL A 60 1.20 0.94 -17.66
N GLN A 61 2.16 0.89 -18.58
CA GLN A 61 2.11 -0.03 -19.72
C GLN A 61 2.20 -1.49 -19.31
N ARG A 62 2.93 -1.79 -18.23
CA ARG A 62 3.01 -3.14 -17.68
C ARG A 62 1.67 -3.62 -17.11
N TRP A 63 0.92 -2.72 -16.47
CA TRP A 63 -0.37 -3.00 -15.86
C TRP A 63 -1.53 -2.90 -16.87
N ARG A 64 -1.44 -1.95 -17.79
CA ARG A 64 -2.42 -1.65 -18.84
C ARG A 64 -1.70 -1.49 -20.17
N ALA A 65 -1.45 -2.61 -20.83
CA ALA A 65 -0.72 -2.66 -22.11
C ALA A 65 -1.29 -1.75 -23.23
N LYS A 66 -2.57 -1.37 -23.13
CA LYS A 66 -3.24 -0.49 -24.11
C LYS A 66 -3.35 0.97 -23.67
N ALA A 67 -2.86 1.32 -22.48
CA ALA A 67 -2.83 2.70 -22.02
C ALA A 67 -1.83 3.51 -22.86
N ALA A 68 -2.15 4.77 -23.10
CA ALA A 68 -1.32 5.69 -23.87
C ALA A 68 -1.15 6.99 -23.09
N PRO A 69 0.01 7.64 -23.21
CA PRO A 69 0.19 8.95 -22.59
C PRO A 69 -0.78 9.96 -23.22
N LYS A 70 -1.10 11.01 -22.46
CA LYS A 70 -1.84 12.16 -22.97
C LYS A 70 -1.02 12.90 -24.05
N ALA A 71 -1.66 13.86 -24.71
CA ALA A 71 -1.02 14.68 -25.74
C ALA A 71 0.23 15.44 -25.24
N ASP A 72 0.31 15.74 -23.94
CA ASP A 72 1.46 16.39 -23.29
C ASP A 72 2.55 15.40 -22.82
N GLY A 73 2.38 14.11 -23.09
CA GLY A 73 3.28 13.04 -22.66
C GLY A 73 3.03 12.52 -21.24
N SER A 74 2.13 13.14 -20.46
CA SER A 74 1.84 12.70 -19.09
C SER A 74 0.89 11.50 -19.05
N TRP A 75 1.01 10.67 -18.01
CA TRP A 75 0.15 9.52 -17.81
C TRP A 75 -1.07 9.87 -16.93
N HIS A 76 -2.20 9.21 -17.17
CA HIS A 76 -3.38 9.42 -16.34
C HIS A 76 -3.23 8.65 -15.02
N ARG A 77 -3.38 9.31 -13.86
CA ARG A 77 -3.24 8.67 -12.54
C ARG A 77 -4.12 7.42 -12.36
N ARG A 78 -5.31 7.40 -12.98
CA ARG A 78 -6.22 6.23 -12.96
C ARG A 78 -5.74 5.02 -13.77
N GLU A 79 -4.71 5.19 -14.60
CA GLU A 79 -4.08 4.12 -15.38
C GLU A 79 -2.87 3.54 -14.66
N GLU A 80 -2.35 4.23 -13.65
CA GLU A 80 -1.30 3.71 -12.78
C GLU A 80 -1.77 2.43 -12.06
N PRO A 81 -0.82 1.54 -11.72
CA PRO A 81 -1.11 0.36 -10.91
C PRO A 81 -1.67 0.72 -9.53
N ALA A 82 -2.29 -0.27 -8.89
CA ALA A 82 -2.64 -0.17 -7.48
C ALA A 82 -1.35 -0.25 -6.64
N TRP A 83 -0.77 0.90 -6.27
CA TRP A 83 0.53 0.95 -5.61
C TRP A 83 0.59 0.27 -4.24
N HIS A 84 -0.54 0.10 -3.54
CA HIS A 84 -0.58 -0.68 -2.30
C HIS A 84 -0.42 -2.20 -2.50
N ASP A 85 -0.61 -2.70 -3.73
CA ASP A 85 -0.50 -4.13 -4.04
C ASP A 85 0.97 -4.54 -4.15
N THR A 86 1.43 -5.29 -3.16
CA THR A 86 2.81 -5.77 -3.07
C THR A 86 3.19 -6.66 -4.25
N SER A 87 2.25 -7.45 -4.78
CA SER A 87 2.53 -8.32 -5.94
C SER A 87 2.86 -7.51 -7.18
N THR A 88 2.12 -6.42 -7.40
CA THR A 88 2.39 -5.47 -8.47
C THR A 88 3.76 -4.82 -8.30
N MET A 89 4.10 -4.39 -7.08
CA MET A 89 5.41 -3.81 -6.79
C MET A 89 6.56 -4.78 -7.08
N LEU A 90 6.45 -6.04 -6.64
CA LEU A 90 7.47 -7.06 -6.89
C LEU A 90 7.65 -7.37 -8.38
N THR A 91 6.56 -7.43 -9.15
CA THR A 91 6.64 -7.57 -10.60
C THR A 91 7.39 -6.40 -11.24
N LEU A 92 7.07 -5.18 -10.82
CA LEU A 92 7.74 -3.98 -11.34
C LEU A 92 9.23 -3.92 -10.97
N CYS A 93 9.61 -4.32 -9.76
CA CYS A 93 11.02 -4.41 -9.36
C CYS A 93 11.79 -5.44 -10.19
N ARG A 94 11.19 -6.61 -10.47
CA ARG A 94 11.80 -7.62 -11.35
C ARG A 94 12.01 -7.09 -12.76
N ASP A 95 11.01 -6.41 -13.31
CA ASP A 95 11.05 -5.83 -14.65
C ASP A 95 12.03 -4.64 -14.76
N LEU A 96 12.33 -3.97 -13.64
CA LEU A 96 13.39 -2.96 -13.52
C LEU A 96 14.80 -3.55 -13.32
N HIS A 97 14.91 -4.88 -13.14
CA HIS A 97 16.14 -5.53 -12.67
C HIS A 97 16.70 -4.85 -11.41
N ALA A 98 15.82 -4.59 -10.43
CA ALA A 98 16.19 -3.95 -9.18
C ALA A 98 17.27 -4.77 -8.45
N THR A 99 18.35 -4.11 -8.03
CA THR A 99 19.49 -4.77 -7.38
C THR A 99 19.17 -5.19 -5.94
N ASN A 100 18.29 -4.45 -5.28
CA ASN A 100 17.75 -4.70 -3.94
C ASN A 100 16.44 -5.50 -3.96
N LEU A 101 16.15 -6.24 -5.05
CA LEU A 101 14.91 -7.01 -5.17
C LEU A 101 14.70 -7.98 -4.00
N ALA A 102 15.77 -8.61 -3.51
CA ALA A 102 15.69 -9.55 -2.38
C ALA A 102 15.18 -8.88 -1.10
N ASP A 103 15.62 -7.65 -0.83
CA ASP A 103 15.17 -6.88 0.34
C ASP A 103 13.71 -6.47 0.18
N VAL A 104 13.30 -6.05 -1.03
CA VAL A 104 11.89 -5.73 -1.32
C VAL A 104 11.00 -6.98 -1.17
N GLU A 105 11.46 -8.14 -1.64
CA GLU A 105 10.76 -9.42 -1.45
C GLU A 105 10.66 -9.80 0.04
N ALA A 106 11.72 -9.62 0.81
CA ALA A 106 11.72 -9.89 2.25
C ALA A 106 10.73 -8.97 3.00
N ALA A 107 10.75 -7.67 2.69
CA ALA A 107 9.88 -6.67 3.31
C ALA A 107 8.39 -7.01 3.13
N PHE A 108 8.00 -7.35 1.92
CA PHE A 108 6.61 -7.68 1.59
C PHE A 108 6.20 -9.12 1.91
N SER A 109 7.16 -9.99 2.24
CA SER A 109 6.90 -11.36 2.70
C SER A 109 6.78 -11.49 4.24
N SER A 110 6.75 -10.36 4.95
CA SER A 110 6.63 -10.28 6.42
C SER A 110 5.35 -10.92 7.00
N GLY A 111 4.42 -11.35 6.16
CA GLY A 111 3.22 -12.11 6.56
C GLY A 111 2.14 -11.25 7.22
N THR A 112 2.30 -9.93 7.24
CA THR A 112 1.26 -9.01 7.68
C THR A 112 0.12 -8.92 6.66
N LEU A 113 -1.10 -8.87 7.15
CA LEU A 113 -2.31 -8.72 6.34
C LEU A 113 -2.62 -7.25 6.02
N VAL A 114 -1.86 -6.29 6.55
CA VAL A 114 -2.15 -4.85 6.38
C VAL A 114 -2.23 -4.45 4.91
N PHE A 115 -1.35 -5.00 4.05
CA PHE A 115 -1.30 -4.65 2.62
C PHE A 115 -2.59 -5.00 1.88
N THR A 116 -3.32 -6.03 2.31
CA THR A 116 -4.58 -6.44 1.69
C THR A 116 -5.79 -5.91 2.44
N ASP A 117 -5.78 -5.99 3.76
CA ASP A 117 -6.96 -5.82 4.58
C ASP A 117 -7.25 -4.33 4.80
N LEU A 118 -6.23 -3.47 4.93
CA LEU A 118 -6.40 -2.00 5.05
C LEU A 118 -7.20 -1.42 3.88
N VAL A 119 -6.96 -1.89 2.66
CA VAL A 119 -7.64 -1.43 1.44
C VAL A 119 -9.14 -1.69 1.53
N VAL A 120 -9.55 -2.82 2.12
CA VAL A 120 -10.97 -3.17 2.30
C VAL A 120 -11.64 -2.19 3.27
N PHE A 121 -11.00 -1.87 4.39
CA PHE A 121 -11.52 -0.90 5.35
C PHE A 121 -11.56 0.52 4.78
N ARG A 122 -10.50 0.94 4.09
CA ARG A 122 -10.45 2.23 3.40
C ARG A 122 -11.59 2.35 2.37
N ASN A 123 -11.85 1.31 1.58
CA ASN A 123 -12.94 1.30 0.61
C ASN A 123 -14.32 1.39 1.28
N TYR A 124 -14.51 0.74 2.43
CA TYR A 124 -15.70 0.96 3.24
C TYR A 124 -15.85 2.42 3.67
N PHE A 125 -14.80 3.06 4.20
CA PHE A 125 -14.92 4.45 4.64
C PHE A 125 -15.11 5.45 3.50
N ALA A 126 -14.55 5.16 2.31
CA ALA A 126 -14.72 5.99 1.12
C ALA A 126 -16.12 5.90 0.51
N HIS A 127 -16.76 4.72 0.55
CA HIS A 127 -18.03 4.47 -0.16
C HIS A 127 -19.24 4.26 0.76
N ARG A 128 -19.03 3.72 1.97
CA ARG A 128 -20.02 3.43 3.01
C ARG A 128 -21.25 2.65 2.53
N ASN A 129 -21.08 1.77 1.54
CA ASN A 129 -22.17 0.93 1.03
C ASN A 129 -22.20 -0.44 1.73
N GLN A 130 -23.34 -1.14 1.63
CA GLN A 130 -23.57 -2.42 2.31
C GLN A 130 -22.56 -3.51 1.88
N GLY A 131 -22.17 -3.55 0.61
CA GLY A 131 -21.18 -4.51 0.11
C GLY A 131 -19.81 -4.31 0.73
N THR A 132 -19.29 -3.07 0.72
CA THR A 132 -18.01 -2.73 1.36
C THR A 132 -18.05 -2.92 2.87
N LYS A 133 -19.21 -2.68 3.50
CA LYS A 133 -19.40 -2.95 4.93
C LYS A 133 -19.30 -4.42 5.24
N GLN A 134 -19.96 -5.27 4.44
CA GLN A 134 -19.90 -6.71 4.63
C GLN A 134 -18.48 -7.23 4.40
N ALA A 135 -17.81 -6.80 3.33
CA ALA A 135 -16.42 -7.16 3.06
C ALA A 135 -15.49 -6.84 4.23
N ALA A 136 -15.61 -5.65 4.83
CA ALA A 136 -14.81 -5.27 6.01
C ALA A 136 -15.15 -6.13 7.26
N ARG A 137 -16.43 -6.49 7.44
CA ARG A 137 -16.87 -7.36 8.56
C ARG A 137 -16.39 -8.80 8.39
N ASP A 138 -16.32 -9.29 7.15
CA ASP A 138 -15.85 -10.64 6.83
C ASP A 138 -14.36 -10.84 7.16
N LEU A 139 -13.60 -9.74 7.31
CA LEU A 139 -12.21 -9.78 7.77
C LEU A 139 -12.07 -9.93 9.28
N ALA A 140 -13.07 -9.53 10.08
CA ALA A 140 -12.97 -9.51 11.54
C ALA A 140 -12.56 -10.87 12.16
N PRO A 141 -13.08 -12.03 11.69
CA PRO A 141 -12.69 -13.33 12.24
C PRO A 141 -11.21 -13.66 12.09
N ARG A 142 -10.51 -13.11 11.07
CA ARG A 142 -9.06 -13.30 10.88
C ARG A 142 -8.25 -12.75 12.06
N TYR A 143 -8.80 -11.76 12.75
CA TYR A 143 -8.21 -11.12 13.92
C TYR A 143 -8.80 -11.66 15.22
N GLY A 144 -9.67 -12.67 15.19
CA GLY A 144 -10.41 -13.14 16.36
C GLY A 144 -11.44 -12.13 16.88
N ILE A 145 -11.90 -11.21 16.04
CA ILE A 145 -12.86 -10.15 16.38
C ILE A 145 -14.25 -10.54 15.88
N ALA A 146 -15.29 -10.20 16.63
CA ALA A 146 -16.67 -10.48 16.26
C ALA A 146 -17.08 -9.71 14.99
N ALA A 147 -17.54 -10.43 13.97
CA ALA A 147 -18.04 -9.84 12.73
C ALA A 147 -19.35 -9.03 12.92
N THR A 148 -19.96 -9.02 14.10
CA THR A 148 -21.15 -8.19 14.41
C THR A 148 -20.82 -6.71 14.60
N LEU A 149 -19.56 -6.39 14.87
CA LEU A 149 -19.08 -5.03 15.08
C LEU A 149 -19.11 -4.21 13.79
N THR A 150 -19.18 -2.89 13.94
CA THR A 150 -18.98 -1.95 12.83
C THR A 150 -17.51 -1.96 12.36
N PRO A 151 -17.22 -1.60 11.11
CA PRO A 151 -15.82 -1.55 10.64
C PRO A 151 -14.92 -0.63 11.47
N ALA A 152 -15.44 0.47 12.02
CA ALA A 152 -14.67 1.31 12.93
C ALA A 152 -14.36 0.61 14.26
N GLU A 153 -15.33 -0.09 14.84
CA GLU A 153 -15.12 -0.88 16.06
C GLU A 153 -14.14 -2.03 15.82
N ILE A 154 -14.15 -2.66 14.64
CA ILE A 154 -13.18 -3.71 14.29
C ILE A 154 -11.76 -3.16 14.30
N LEU A 155 -11.51 -2.02 13.63
CA LEU A 155 -10.18 -1.40 13.59
C LEU A 155 -9.68 -0.90 14.96
N LEU A 156 -10.61 -0.51 15.84
CA LEU A 156 -10.30 -0.08 17.20
C LEU A 156 -10.27 -1.23 18.22
N SER A 157 -10.61 -2.44 17.79
CA SER A 157 -10.54 -3.63 18.63
C SER A 157 -9.14 -4.23 18.58
N ARG A 158 -8.79 -4.98 19.62
CA ARG A 158 -7.53 -5.73 19.69
C ARG A 158 -7.71 -7.07 19.02
N ALA A 159 -6.74 -7.45 18.20
CA ALA A 159 -6.68 -8.80 17.67
C ALA A 159 -6.39 -9.81 18.79
N LEU A 160 -6.81 -11.06 18.61
CA LEU A 160 -6.59 -12.11 19.60
C LEU A 160 -5.09 -12.30 19.88
N GLY A 161 -4.73 -12.23 21.16
CA GLY A 161 -3.33 -12.38 21.60
C GLY A 161 -2.45 -11.17 21.32
N ARG A 162 -3.03 -10.04 20.94
CA ARG A 162 -2.29 -8.81 20.64
C ARG A 162 -2.59 -7.66 21.62
N PRO A 163 -1.60 -6.80 21.93
CA PRO A 163 -1.74 -5.77 22.95
C PRO A 163 -2.45 -4.51 22.44
N GLU A 164 -2.38 -4.21 21.15
CA GLU A 164 -2.81 -2.94 20.57
C GLU A 164 -4.03 -3.11 19.64
N PRO A 165 -4.75 -2.02 19.31
CA PRO A 165 -5.79 -2.06 18.29
C PRO A 165 -5.21 -2.42 16.91
N VAL A 166 -6.01 -3.13 16.10
CA VAL A 166 -5.63 -3.55 14.74
C VAL A 166 -5.05 -2.40 13.91
N LEU A 167 -5.68 -1.21 13.96
CA LEU A 167 -5.22 -0.05 13.21
C LEU A 167 -3.82 0.44 13.63
N ILE A 168 -3.49 0.35 14.93
CA ILE A 168 -2.18 0.79 15.42
C ILE A 168 -1.11 -0.21 15.00
N GLU A 169 -1.37 -1.51 15.13
CA GLU A 169 -0.45 -2.56 14.69
C GLU A 169 -0.15 -2.46 13.20
N TRP A 170 -1.17 -2.18 12.39
CA TRP A 170 -0.99 -1.94 10.96
C TRP A 170 -0.13 -0.72 10.66
N ILE A 171 -0.27 0.38 11.41
CA ILE A 171 0.59 1.54 11.24
C ILE A 171 2.03 1.19 11.59
N ASP A 172 2.25 0.46 12.68
CA ASP A 172 3.59 0.01 13.11
C ASP A 172 4.22 -0.93 12.07
N ASP A 173 3.46 -1.88 11.52
CA ASP A 173 3.91 -2.77 10.44
C ASP A 173 4.32 -1.99 9.19
N LEU A 174 3.55 -0.97 8.81
CA LEU A 174 3.86 -0.12 7.65
C LEU A 174 5.10 0.75 7.89
N ILE A 175 5.27 1.30 9.09
CA ILE A 175 6.46 2.06 9.47
C ILE A 175 7.69 1.16 9.41
N PHE A 176 7.64 -0.01 10.05
CA PHE A 176 8.73 -0.98 10.04
C PHE A 176 9.10 -1.40 8.61
N THR A 177 8.09 -1.66 7.76
CA THR A 177 8.31 -2.02 6.36
C THR A 177 8.94 -0.86 5.58
N ALA A 178 8.49 0.37 5.80
CA ALA A 178 9.05 1.55 5.12
C ALA A 178 10.52 1.79 5.52
N GLU A 179 10.84 1.68 6.82
CA GLU A 179 12.21 1.80 7.33
C GLU A 179 13.10 0.71 6.74
N TYR A 180 12.64 -0.54 6.72
CA TYR A 180 13.38 -1.66 6.14
C TYR A 180 13.66 -1.47 4.64
N LEU A 181 12.71 -0.91 3.88
CA LEU A 181 12.85 -0.65 2.44
C LEU A 181 13.75 0.55 2.10
N CYS A 182 14.03 1.42 3.07
CA CYS A 182 14.82 2.63 2.88
C CYS A 182 16.23 2.54 3.51
N HIS A 183 16.59 1.39 4.05
CA HIS A 183 17.95 1.09 4.50
C HIS A 183 18.91 0.80 3.34
#